data_AF-A0A356KPN0-F1
#
_entry.id   AF-A0A356KPN0-F1
#
_cell.length_a   1.000
_cell.length_b   1.000
_cell.length_c   1.000
_cell.angle_alpha   90.00
_cell.angle_beta   90.00
_cell.angle_gamma   90.00
#
_symmetry.space_group_name_H-M   'P 1'
#
loop_
_entity.id
_entity.type
_entity.pdbx_description
1 polymer ?
#
loop_
_entity_poly.entity_id
_entity_poly.type
_entity_poly.pdbx_seq_one_letter_code
_entity_poly.pdbx_strand_id
1 'polypeptide(L)'
;MGAMLGSGIFVLPGVAVGYSKEALALAYLISGLIVLPAALCKCELATALPRSGGTYLYVDRSVGPLAGTVVGLGTWFSLVFKSAFALVGLGAYCALLFDLSAAALTGISLAICAGLMVLNIVGVKKSTKVQTVVVAIALLALTIFVLASAPEISTERLARAKDVPFLSILACSGMVFVSFAGVTKVCSIAEEVVEPNKNLPRGILASLGLICLIYVLVSLVLTSSVDVDVFKGSKTPISTAAASHLGSAA
;
A
#
# COMPACT_ATOMS: atom_id res chain seq x y z
N MET A 1 5.43 4.35 -5.89
CA MET A 1 5.77 3.82 -4.56
C MET A 1 4.94 4.45 -3.45
N GLY A 2 5.03 5.76 -3.19
CA GLY A 2 4.30 6.40 -2.09
C GLY A 2 2.77 6.25 -2.11
N ALA A 3 2.15 6.12 -3.29
CA ALA A 3 0.71 5.85 -3.39
C ALA A 3 0.32 4.39 -3.04
N MET A 4 1.28 3.47 -3.02
CA MET A 4 1.09 2.06 -2.65
C MET A 4 1.46 1.86 -1.18
N LEU A 5 2.62 2.40 -0.79
CA LEU A 5 3.20 2.31 0.54
C LEU A 5 2.41 3.14 1.55
N GLY A 6 1.71 2.46 2.45
CA GLY A 6 0.83 3.05 3.45
C GLY A 6 0.10 1.96 4.23
N SER A 7 -1.15 2.22 4.63
CA SER A 7 -1.99 1.26 5.38
C SER A 7 -2.14 -0.11 4.71
N GLY A 8 -1.88 -0.20 3.40
CA GLY A 8 -1.78 -1.45 2.66
C GLY A 8 -0.88 -2.49 3.35
N ILE A 9 0.39 -2.17 3.62
CA ILE A 9 1.29 -3.11 4.32
C ILE A 9 1.31 -2.90 5.84
N PHE A 10 1.06 -1.68 6.31
CA PHE A 10 1.16 -1.36 7.74
C PHE A 10 -0.06 -1.80 8.55
N VAL A 11 -1.23 -2.00 7.92
CA VAL A 11 -2.48 -2.35 8.62
C VAL A 11 -3.09 -3.63 8.07
N LEU A 12 -3.20 -3.80 6.75
CA LEU A 12 -3.94 -4.94 6.19
C LEU A 12 -3.42 -6.30 6.59
N PRO A 13 -2.11 -6.57 6.82
CA PRO A 13 -1.67 -7.89 7.27
C PRO A 13 -2.43 -8.39 8.50
N GLY A 14 -2.76 -7.53 9.46
CA GLY A 14 -3.50 -7.93 10.66
C GLY A 14 -4.91 -8.44 10.35
N VAL A 15 -5.58 -7.86 9.33
CA VAL A 15 -6.93 -8.29 8.93
C VAL A 15 -6.88 -9.44 7.93
N ALA A 16 -5.96 -9.35 6.96
CA ALA A 16 -5.82 -10.28 5.84
C ALA A 16 -5.30 -11.66 6.27
N VAL A 17 -4.46 -11.71 7.32
CA VAL A 17 -3.94 -12.99 7.85
C VAL A 17 -5.06 -13.90 8.37
N GLY A 18 -6.24 -13.35 8.70
CA GLY A 18 -7.41 -14.15 9.05
C GLY A 18 -7.90 -15.08 7.93
N TYR A 19 -7.55 -14.80 6.67
CA TYR A 19 -7.90 -15.61 5.50
C TYR A 19 -6.78 -16.57 5.12
N SER A 20 -5.58 -16.06 4.90
CA SER A 20 -4.45 -16.84 4.35
C SER A 20 -3.52 -17.43 5.40
N LYS A 21 -3.65 -17.05 6.68
CA LYS A 21 -2.72 -17.43 7.75
C LYS A 21 -1.25 -17.27 7.32
N GLU A 22 -0.43 -18.30 7.45
CA GLU A 22 0.99 -18.32 7.11
C GLU A 22 1.26 -18.15 5.59
N ALA A 23 0.26 -18.28 4.73
CA ALA A 23 0.37 -18.07 3.29
C ALA A 23 0.15 -16.61 2.85
N LEU A 24 0.19 -15.63 3.77
CA LEU A 24 -0.02 -14.21 3.46
C LEU A 24 0.95 -13.68 2.39
N ALA A 25 2.20 -14.11 2.40
CA ALA A 25 3.18 -13.75 1.39
C ALA A 25 2.76 -14.15 -0.03
N LEU A 26 2.14 -15.33 -0.18
CA LEU A 26 1.62 -15.80 -1.46
C LEU A 26 0.43 -14.95 -1.93
N ALA A 27 -0.43 -14.51 -1.01
CA ALA A 27 -1.54 -13.63 -1.35
C ALA A 27 -1.07 -12.27 -1.90
N TYR A 28 -0.03 -11.69 -1.28
CA TYR A 28 0.61 -10.46 -1.80
C TYR A 28 1.29 -10.69 -3.15
N LEU A 29 1.96 -11.83 -3.34
CA LEU A 29 2.60 -12.17 -4.61
C LEU A 29 1.56 -12.30 -5.73
N ILE A 30 0.51 -13.09 -5.51
CA ILE A 30 -0.59 -13.28 -6.48
C ILE A 30 -1.24 -11.94 -6.80
N SER A 31 -1.52 -11.12 -5.79
CA SER A 31 -2.07 -9.79 -6.00
C SER A 31 -1.15 -8.90 -6.84
N GLY A 32 0.16 -8.91 -6.60
CA GLY A 32 1.13 -8.15 -7.39
C GLY A 32 1.18 -8.59 -8.85
N LEU A 33 1.09 -9.91 -9.08
CA LEU A 33 1.03 -10.50 -10.43
C LEU A 33 -0.26 -10.14 -11.16
N ILE A 34 -1.41 -10.17 -10.48
CA ILE A 34 -2.71 -9.79 -11.08
C ILE A 34 -2.73 -8.31 -11.49
N VAL A 35 -1.99 -7.45 -10.81
CA VAL A 35 -1.90 -6.02 -11.16
C VAL A 35 -1.03 -5.76 -12.39
N LEU A 36 -0.10 -6.66 -12.71
CA LEU A 36 0.90 -6.43 -13.77
C LEU A 36 0.27 -6.18 -15.15
N PRO A 37 -0.72 -6.97 -15.65
CA PRO A 37 -1.37 -6.67 -16.93
C PRO A 37 -2.02 -5.28 -16.95
N ALA A 38 -2.73 -4.90 -15.87
CA ALA A 38 -3.34 -3.58 -15.76
C ALA A 38 -2.28 -2.47 -15.75
N ALA A 39 -1.14 -2.69 -15.11
CA ALA A 39 -0.02 -1.76 -15.11
C ALA A 39 0.58 -1.59 -16.51
N LEU A 40 0.75 -2.67 -17.27
CA LEU A 40 1.25 -2.64 -18.66
C LEU A 40 0.30 -1.87 -19.58
N CYS A 41 -1.01 -2.15 -19.54
CA CYS A 41 -2.01 -1.39 -20.29
C CYS A 41 -1.96 0.11 -19.93
N LYS A 42 -1.75 0.44 -18.66
CA LYS A 42 -1.62 1.84 -18.22
C LYS A 42 -0.35 2.50 -18.71
N CYS A 43 0.77 1.76 -18.81
CA CYS A 43 1.98 2.27 -19.40
C CYS A 43 1.73 2.71 -20.85
N GLU A 44 1.12 1.85 -21.67
CA GLU A 44 0.82 2.17 -23.08
C GLU A 44 -0.14 3.35 -23.23
N LEU A 45 -1.21 3.37 -22.45
CA LEU A 45 -2.18 4.48 -22.47
C LEU A 45 -1.54 5.81 -22.01
N ALA A 46 -0.68 5.77 -21.00
CA ALA A 46 -0.07 6.96 -20.44
C ALA A 46 1.05 7.54 -21.32
N THR A 47 1.71 6.72 -22.14
CA THR A 47 2.65 7.21 -23.16
C THR A 47 1.93 7.68 -24.43
N ALA A 48 0.83 7.04 -24.81
CA ALA A 48 0.01 7.47 -25.95
C ALA A 48 -0.75 8.78 -25.68
N LEU A 49 -1.21 8.99 -24.44
CA LEU A 49 -1.94 10.18 -24.02
C LEU A 49 -1.38 10.74 -22.70
N PRO A 50 -0.20 11.40 -22.73
CA PRO A 50 0.48 11.92 -21.54
C PRO A 50 -0.13 13.24 -21.07
N ARG A 51 -1.42 13.21 -20.73
CA ARG A 51 -2.19 14.34 -20.22
C ARG A 51 -2.72 14.07 -18.82
N SER A 52 -2.96 15.13 -18.07
CA SER A 52 -3.57 15.04 -16.74
C SER A 52 -5.00 14.51 -16.83
N GLY A 53 -5.36 13.60 -15.94
CA GLY A 53 -6.71 12.99 -15.89
C GLY A 53 -6.72 11.47 -15.71
N GLY A 54 -5.62 10.79 -16.03
CA GLY A 54 -5.45 9.35 -15.78
C GLY A 54 -6.60 8.50 -16.35
N THR A 55 -7.12 7.57 -15.53
CA THR A 55 -8.15 6.60 -15.98
C THR A 55 -9.43 7.25 -16.51
N TYR A 56 -9.85 8.38 -15.96
CA TYR A 56 -11.00 9.13 -16.47
C TYR A 56 -10.81 9.49 -17.94
N LEU A 57 -9.67 10.13 -18.26
CA LEU A 57 -9.37 10.61 -19.59
C LEU A 57 -9.27 9.47 -20.62
N TYR A 58 -8.70 8.33 -20.22
CA TYR A 58 -8.59 7.17 -21.12
C TYR A 58 -9.95 6.57 -21.48
N VAL A 59 -10.89 6.56 -20.53
CA VAL A 59 -12.24 6.02 -20.78
C VAL A 59 -13.10 7.04 -21.53
N ASP A 60 -13.01 8.32 -21.17
CA ASP A 60 -13.66 9.41 -21.91
C ASP A 60 -13.31 9.37 -23.40
N ARG A 61 -12.02 9.17 -23.73
CA ARG A 61 -11.56 9.11 -25.12
C ARG A 61 -11.86 7.82 -25.86
N SER A 62 -12.06 6.70 -25.17
CA SER A 62 -12.27 5.39 -25.81
C SER A 62 -13.74 4.97 -25.87
N VAL A 63 -14.54 5.29 -24.85
CA VAL A 63 -15.94 4.85 -24.70
C VAL A 63 -16.92 6.03 -24.71
N GLY A 64 -16.44 7.25 -24.50
CA GLY A 64 -17.21 8.47 -24.56
C GLY A 64 -17.51 9.10 -23.19
N PRO A 65 -18.13 10.30 -23.17
CA PRO A 65 -18.15 11.17 -21.99
C PRO A 65 -18.90 10.58 -20.80
N LEU A 66 -20.04 9.90 -21.02
CA LEU A 66 -20.82 9.32 -19.93
C LEU A 66 -20.05 8.24 -19.15
N ALA A 67 -19.40 7.32 -19.88
CA ALA A 67 -18.55 6.30 -19.29
C ALA A 67 -17.34 6.94 -18.59
N GLY A 68 -16.76 7.97 -19.21
CA GLY A 68 -15.74 8.83 -18.60
C GLY A 68 -16.20 9.35 -17.24
N THR A 69 -17.33 10.05 -17.16
CA THR A 69 -17.88 10.61 -15.92
C THR A 69 -18.06 9.57 -14.82
N VAL A 70 -18.65 8.41 -15.14
CA VAL A 70 -18.85 7.31 -14.16
C VAL A 70 -17.51 6.84 -13.61
N VAL A 71 -16.52 6.61 -14.48
CA VAL A 71 -15.18 6.17 -14.08
C VAL A 71 -14.43 7.27 -13.30
N GLY A 72 -14.63 8.53 -13.67
CA GLY A 72 -14.07 9.69 -12.96
C GLY A 72 -14.58 9.77 -11.52
N LEU A 73 -15.90 9.70 -11.34
CA LEU A 73 -16.53 9.68 -10.02
C LEU A 73 -16.08 8.45 -9.21
N GLY A 74 -16.06 7.27 -9.82
CA GLY A 74 -15.56 6.05 -9.16
C GLY A 74 -14.09 6.17 -8.73
N THR A 75 -13.26 6.79 -9.56
CA THR A 75 -11.85 7.06 -9.23
C THR A 75 -11.72 8.03 -8.07
N TRP A 76 -12.57 9.05 -8.02
CA TRP A 76 -12.63 10.02 -6.92
C TRP A 76 -13.06 9.36 -5.61
N PHE A 77 -14.17 8.63 -5.59
CA PHE A 77 -14.63 7.88 -4.41
C PHE A 77 -13.57 6.88 -3.92
N SER A 78 -12.95 6.14 -4.84
CA SER A 78 -11.86 5.22 -4.51
C SER A 78 -10.70 5.93 -3.82
N LEU A 79 -10.35 7.15 -4.25
CA LEU A 79 -9.28 7.93 -3.63
C LEU A 79 -9.69 8.45 -2.25
N VAL A 80 -10.94 8.90 -2.09
CA VAL A 80 -11.48 9.33 -0.78
C VAL A 80 -11.44 8.19 0.23
N PHE A 81 -11.95 7.01 -0.14
CA PHE A 81 -11.94 5.84 0.75
C PHE A 81 -10.53 5.37 1.08
N LYS A 82 -9.61 5.39 0.11
CA LYS A 82 -8.21 5.03 0.34
C LYS A 82 -7.52 6.02 1.29
N SER A 83 -7.76 7.32 1.12
CA SER A 83 -7.22 8.35 2.02
C SER A 83 -7.78 8.22 3.43
N ALA A 84 -9.09 7.97 3.57
CA ALA A 84 -9.71 7.69 4.87
C ALA A 84 -9.09 6.47 5.55
N PHE A 85 -8.87 5.38 4.80
CA PHE A 85 -8.21 4.18 5.32
C PHE A 85 -6.76 4.46 5.79
N ALA A 86 -6.01 5.29 5.08
CA ALA A 86 -4.67 5.70 5.50
C ALA A 86 -4.69 6.52 6.80
N LEU A 87 -5.68 7.41 6.97
CA LEU A 87 -5.85 8.21 8.19
C LEU A 87 -6.25 7.38 9.42
N VAL A 88 -7.06 6.34 9.23
CA VAL A 88 -7.38 5.38 10.29
C VAL A 88 -6.13 4.61 10.71
N GLY A 89 -5.32 4.16 9.73
CA GLY A 89 -4.03 3.53 10.00
C GLY A 89 -3.10 4.45 10.79
N LEU A 90 -2.95 5.70 10.34
CA LEU A 90 -2.15 6.70 11.03
C LEU A 90 -2.60 6.90 12.48
N GLY A 91 -3.90 7.02 12.73
CA GLY A 91 -4.45 7.14 14.08
C GLY A 91 -4.12 5.93 14.96
N ALA A 92 -4.15 4.71 14.40
CA ALA A 92 -3.77 3.50 15.13
C ALA A 92 -2.28 3.48 15.51
N TYR A 93 -1.40 4.01 14.66
CA TYR A 93 0.02 4.16 14.99
C TYR A 93 0.28 5.30 15.98
N CYS A 94 -0.44 6.42 15.90
CA CYS A 94 -0.37 7.49 16.89
C CYS A 94 -0.79 7.03 18.30
N ALA A 95 -1.77 6.12 18.38
CA ALA A 95 -2.21 5.53 19.64
C ALA A 95 -1.13 4.71 20.36
N LEU A 96 -0.07 4.29 19.64
CA LEU A 96 1.08 3.60 20.26
C LEU A 96 2.03 4.57 20.97
N LEU A 97 2.05 5.84 20.55
CA LEU A 97 2.97 6.86 21.07
C LEU A 97 2.31 7.77 22.11
N PHE A 98 0.98 7.91 22.03
CA PHE A 98 0.21 8.81 22.88
C PHE A 98 -1.02 8.08 23.42
N ASP A 99 -1.18 8.07 24.74
CA ASP A 99 -2.38 7.57 25.41
C ASP A 99 -3.51 8.60 25.30
N LEU A 100 -4.20 8.59 24.16
CA LEU A 100 -5.23 9.56 23.79
C LEU A 100 -6.58 8.89 23.55
N SER A 101 -7.66 9.62 23.83
CA SER A 101 -9.00 9.17 23.51
C SER A 101 -9.20 8.97 22.00
N ALA A 102 -10.13 8.11 21.62
CA ALA A 102 -10.44 7.86 20.21
C ALA A 102 -10.85 9.14 19.45
N ALA A 103 -11.52 10.07 20.14
CA ALA A 103 -11.89 11.37 19.58
C ALA A 103 -10.65 12.24 19.30
N ALA A 104 -9.69 12.27 20.22
CA ALA A 104 -8.44 13.00 20.04
C ALA A 104 -7.59 12.43 18.90
N LEU A 105 -7.48 11.09 18.80
CA LEU A 105 -6.79 10.44 17.68
C LEU A 105 -7.43 10.78 16.33
N THR A 106 -8.76 10.78 16.27
CA THR A 106 -9.51 11.19 15.06
C THR A 106 -9.21 12.65 14.72
N GLY A 107 -9.21 13.53 15.72
CA GLY A 107 -8.85 14.95 15.56
C GLY A 107 -7.44 15.15 15.01
N ILE A 108 -6.46 14.40 15.52
CA ILE A 108 -5.07 14.42 15.04
C ILE A 108 -4.99 13.96 13.59
N SER A 109 -5.62 12.83 13.24
CA SER A 109 -5.63 12.35 11.85
C SER A 109 -6.25 13.37 10.90
N LEU A 110 -7.34 14.03 11.29
CA LEU A 110 -7.96 15.10 10.50
C LEU A 110 -7.07 16.35 10.40
N ALA A 111 -6.38 16.73 11.47
CA ALA A 111 -5.43 17.85 11.47
C ALA A 111 -4.24 17.57 10.53
N ILE A 112 -3.71 16.35 10.54
CA ILE A 112 -2.65 15.91 9.61
C ILE A 112 -3.17 15.93 8.17
N CYS A 113 -4.40 15.47 7.93
CA CYS A 113 -5.03 15.54 6.61
C CYS A 113 -5.13 16.99 6.11
N ALA A 114 -5.60 17.91 6.95
CA ALA A 114 -5.67 19.34 6.63
C ALA A 114 -4.28 19.93 6.36
N GLY A 115 -3.27 19.57 7.15
CA GLY A 115 -1.88 19.98 6.92
C GLY A 115 -1.32 19.51 5.58
N LEU A 116 -1.57 18.24 5.22
CA LEU A 116 -1.20 17.70 3.91
C LEU A 116 -1.98 18.36 2.76
N MET A 117 -3.25 18.73 2.98
CA MET A 117 -4.03 19.50 2.02
C MET A 117 -3.39 20.87 1.78
N VAL A 118 -3.04 21.61 2.84
CA VAL A 118 -2.35 22.91 2.72
C VAL A 118 -1.02 22.73 2.00
N LEU A 119 -0.23 21.70 2.33
CA LEU A 119 1.04 21.41 1.64
C LEU A 119 0.83 21.19 0.14
N ASN A 120 -0.21 20.46 -0.24
CA ASN A 120 -0.54 20.23 -1.65
C ASN A 120 -1.00 21.51 -2.36
N ILE A 121 -1.73 22.39 -1.69
CA ILE A 121 -2.12 23.71 -2.23
C ILE A 121 -0.89 24.61 -2.44
N VAL A 122 0.07 24.59 -1.50
CA VAL A 122 1.31 25.41 -1.58
C VAL A 122 2.25 24.95 -2.71
N GLY A 123 2.20 23.67 -3.11
CA GLY A 123 2.80 23.24 -4.36
C GLY A 123 3.16 21.76 -4.43
N VAL A 124 2.78 21.13 -5.53
CA VAL A 124 2.99 19.70 -5.80
C VAL A 124 4.47 19.32 -5.75
N LYS A 125 5.38 20.14 -6.29
CA LYS A 125 6.83 19.89 -6.24
C LYS A 125 7.38 19.76 -4.82
N LYS A 126 6.86 20.54 -3.85
CA LYS A 126 7.26 20.45 -2.44
C LYS A 126 6.67 19.20 -1.79
N SER A 127 5.40 18.91 -2.08
CA SER A 127 4.70 17.69 -1.65
C SER A 127 5.47 16.43 -2.10
N THR A 128 5.93 16.38 -3.35
CA THR A 128 6.74 15.28 -3.88
C THR A 128 8.06 15.06 -3.14
N LYS A 129 8.77 16.14 -2.75
CA LYS A 129 10.01 16.00 -1.97
C LYS A 129 9.74 15.40 -0.58
N VAL A 130 8.72 15.90 0.12
CA VAL A 130 8.31 15.37 1.42
C VAL A 130 7.91 13.90 1.28
N GLN A 131 7.12 13.56 0.26
CA GLN A 131 6.69 12.20 -0.01
C GLN A 131 7.88 11.26 -0.25
N THR A 132 8.89 11.68 -1.01
CA THR A 132 10.09 10.86 -1.25
C THR A 132 10.83 10.55 0.04
N VAL A 133 10.98 11.53 0.94
CA VAL A 133 11.62 11.33 2.26
C VAL A 133 10.82 10.34 3.11
N VAL A 134 9.50 10.52 3.20
CA VAL A 134 8.61 9.62 3.96
C VAL A 134 8.68 8.19 3.42
N VAL A 135 8.67 8.01 2.11
CA VAL A 135 8.81 6.69 1.48
C VAL A 135 10.17 6.08 1.77
N ALA A 136 11.26 6.85 1.68
CA ALA A 136 12.60 6.36 1.99
C ALA A 136 12.71 5.89 3.43
N ILE A 137 12.20 6.66 4.40
CA ILE A 137 12.16 6.27 5.82
C ILE A 137 11.35 5.00 6.01
N ALA A 138 10.17 4.91 5.38
CA ALA A 138 9.31 3.74 5.54
C ALA A 138 9.92 2.47 4.91
N LEU A 139 10.57 2.60 3.74
CA LEU A 139 11.32 1.49 3.13
C LEU A 139 12.49 1.05 4.01
N LEU A 140 13.21 2.00 4.62
CA LEU A 140 14.29 1.71 5.57
C LEU A 140 13.74 0.94 6.77
N ALA A 141 12.65 1.41 7.39
CA ALA A 141 12.04 0.76 8.54
C ALA A 141 11.56 -0.67 8.21
N LEU A 142 10.93 -0.88 7.05
CA LEU A 142 10.53 -2.21 6.59
C LEU A 142 11.73 -3.11 6.32
N THR A 143 12.81 -2.56 5.76
CA THR A 143 14.06 -3.32 5.53
C THR A 143 14.69 -3.75 6.85
N ILE A 144 14.78 -2.83 7.82
CA ILE A 144 15.26 -3.13 9.17
C ILE A 144 14.40 -4.22 9.82
N PHE A 145 13.08 -4.10 9.74
CA PHE A 145 12.16 -5.11 10.27
C PHE A 145 12.40 -6.50 9.66
N VAL A 146 12.53 -6.58 8.33
CA VAL A 146 12.81 -7.84 7.62
C VAL A 146 14.14 -8.44 8.06
N LEU A 147 15.21 -7.64 8.12
CA LEU A 147 16.54 -8.13 8.50
C LEU A 147 16.61 -8.54 9.97
N ALA A 148 15.99 -7.76 10.86
CA ALA A 148 16.01 -8.02 12.29
C ALA A 148 15.15 -9.24 12.68
N SER A 149 14.08 -9.51 11.93
CA SER A 149 13.21 -10.67 12.15
C SER A 149 13.65 -11.92 11.39
N ALA A 150 14.62 -11.82 10.48
CA ALA A 150 15.12 -12.96 9.69
C ALA A 150 15.71 -14.12 10.54
N PRO A 151 16.43 -13.88 11.66
CA PRO A 151 16.92 -14.97 12.51
C PRO A 151 15.82 -15.78 13.20
N GLU A 152 14.62 -15.24 13.30
CA GLU A 152 13.49 -15.85 14.03
C GLU A 152 12.55 -16.65 13.11
N ILE A 153 12.89 -16.77 11.83
CA ILE A 153 12.10 -17.52 10.85
C ILE A 153 12.03 -18.99 11.26
N SER A 154 10.82 -19.46 11.55
CA SER A 154 10.53 -20.86 11.83
C SER A 154 10.20 -21.62 10.53
N THR A 155 10.96 -22.69 10.26
CA THR A 155 10.71 -23.61 9.14
C THR A 155 9.38 -24.35 9.29
N GLU A 156 8.96 -24.62 10.52
CA GLU A 156 7.65 -25.24 10.80
C GLU A 156 6.49 -24.33 10.41
N ARG A 157 6.55 -23.04 10.78
CA ARG A 157 5.53 -22.06 10.38
C ARG A 157 5.51 -21.86 8.87
N LEU A 158 6.67 -21.84 8.24
CA LEU A 158 6.76 -21.79 6.78
C LEU A 158 6.11 -23.01 6.12
N ALA A 159 6.25 -24.20 6.71
CA ALA A 159 5.62 -25.42 6.21
C ALA A 159 4.09 -25.38 6.31
N ARG A 160 3.53 -24.78 7.38
CA ARG A 160 2.06 -24.62 7.56
C ARG A 160 1.39 -23.83 6.45
N ALA A 161 2.13 -22.97 5.73
CA ALA A 161 1.60 -22.27 4.56
C ALA A 161 1.09 -23.23 3.47
N LYS A 162 1.60 -24.47 3.41
CA LYS A 162 1.14 -25.51 2.47
C LYS A 162 -0.25 -26.04 2.79
N ASP A 163 -0.66 -25.97 4.05
CA ASP A 163 -1.96 -26.48 4.52
C ASP A 163 -3.08 -25.47 4.30
N VAL A 164 -2.75 -24.24 3.87
CA VAL A 164 -3.73 -23.19 3.60
C VAL A 164 -4.42 -23.46 2.26
N PRO A 165 -5.77 -23.55 2.22
CA PRO A 165 -6.49 -23.77 0.98
C PRO A 165 -6.24 -22.65 -0.04
N PHE A 166 -6.04 -23.02 -1.30
CA PHE A 166 -5.81 -22.05 -2.39
C PHE A 166 -6.90 -20.99 -2.50
N LEU A 167 -8.18 -21.37 -2.30
CA LEU A 167 -9.30 -20.43 -2.34
C LEU A 167 -9.21 -19.35 -1.25
N SER A 168 -8.69 -19.69 -0.07
CA SER A 168 -8.45 -18.73 1.01
C SER A 168 -7.30 -17.77 0.68
N ILE A 169 -6.25 -18.27 0.02
CA ILE A 169 -5.16 -17.43 -0.51
C ILE A 169 -5.69 -16.48 -1.57
N LEU A 170 -6.55 -16.94 -2.47
CA LEU A 170 -7.16 -16.12 -3.52
C LEU A 170 -8.10 -15.05 -2.95
N ALA A 171 -8.93 -15.41 -1.96
CA ALA A 171 -9.78 -14.45 -1.24
C ALA A 171 -8.94 -13.38 -0.53
N CYS A 172 -7.87 -13.79 0.14
CA CYS A 172 -6.90 -12.88 0.75
C CYS A 172 -6.23 -11.97 -0.29
N SER A 173 -5.89 -12.51 -1.47
CA SER A 173 -5.28 -11.75 -2.58
C SER A 173 -6.20 -10.61 -3.03
N GLY A 174 -7.50 -10.87 -3.12
CA GLY A 174 -8.51 -9.84 -3.42
C GLY A 174 -8.56 -8.73 -2.37
N MET A 175 -8.41 -9.07 -1.09
CA MET A 175 -8.36 -8.09 0.01
C MET A 175 -7.08 -7.24 -0.06
N VAL A 176 -5.90 -7.86 -0.22
CA VAL A 176 -4.61 -7.13 -0.25
C VAL A 176 -4.34 -6.43 -1.58
N PHE A 177 -5.18 -6.65 -2.61
CA PHE A 177 -5.12 -5.96 -3.89
C PHE A 177 -5.11 -4.44 -3.78
N VAL A 178 -5.83 -3.89 -2.80
CA VAL A 178 -5.88 -2.45 -2.56
C VAL A 178 -4.49 -1.85 -2.21
N SER A 179 -3.57 -2.66 -1.70
CA SER A 179 -2.17 -2.26 -1.44
C SER A 179 -1.44 -1.87 -2.72
N PHE A 180 -1.81 -2.47 -3.86
CA PHE A 180 -1.19 -2.22 -5.16
C PHE A 180 -1.92 -1.18 -6.01
N ALA A 181 -3.16 -0.82 -5.65
CA ALA A 181 -4.02 0.10 -6.41
C ALA A 181 -3.41 1.51 -6.64
N GLY A 182 -2.36 1.88 -5.91
CA GLY A 182 -1.64 3.14 -6.09
C GLY A 182 -0.77 3.21 -7.35
N VAL A 183 -0.39 2.06 -7.94
CA VAL A 183 0.63 2.02 -9.01
C VAL A 183 0.22 2.84 -10.25
N THR A 184 -1.06 2.79 -10.62
CA THR A 184 -1.58 3.44 -11.83
C THR A 184 -1.92 4.93 -11.61
N LYS A 185 -1.78 5.45 -10.39
CA LYS A 185 -2.17 6.83 -10.06
C LYS A 185 -1.16 7.85 -10.58
N VAL A 186 0.07 7.44 -10.86
CA VAL A 186 1.08 8.29 -11.51
C VAL A 186 0.62 8.79 -12.88
N CYS A 187 -0.25 8.03 -13.56
CA CYS A 187 -0.86 8.44 -14.83
C CYS A 187 -1.74 9.69 -14.71
N SER A 188 -2.26 10.02 -13.51
CA SER A 188 -3.10 11.22 -13.31
C SER A 188 -2.31 12.52 -13.31
N ILE A 189 -0.99 12.46 -13.08
CA ILE A 189 -0.07 13.60 -13.07
C ILE A 189 0.96 13.51 -14.21
N ALA A 190 0.59 12.88 -15.32
CA ALA A 190 1.51 12.59 -16.43
C ALA A 190 2.20 13.85 -17.00
N GLU A 191 1.53 15.01 -16.97
CA GLU A 191 2.08 16.29 -17.43
C GLU A 191 3.22 16.83 -16.55
N GLU A 192 3.31 16.39 -15.30
CA GLU A 192 4.38 16.79 -14.39
C GLU A 192 5.63 15.89 -14.50
N VAL A 193 5.53 14.80 -15.25
CA VAL A 193 6.62 13.82 -15.42
C VAL A 193 7.55 14.29 -16.53
N VAL A 194 8.82 14.45 -16.21
CA VAL A 194 9.88 14.69 -17.22
C VAL A 194 9.99 13.47 -18.13
N GLU A 195 9.99 13.67 -19.46
CA GLU A 195 10.01 12.58 -20.46
C GLU A 195 9.00 11.45 -20.16
N PRO A 196 7.68 11.73 -20.18
CA PRO A 196 6.65 10.79 -19.73
C PRO A 196 6.69 9.46 -20.51
N ASN A 197 7.04 9.51 -21.80
CA ASN A 197 7.17 8.33 -22.67
C ASN A 197 8.18 7.29 -22.18
N LYS A 198 9.22 7.70 -21.45
CA LYS A 198 10.25 6.80 -20.91
C LYS A 198 10.07 6.59 -19.41
N ASN A 199 9.76 7.66 -18.68
CA ASN A 199 9.78 7.65 -17.22
C ASN A 199 8.49 7.10 -16.60
N LEU A 200 7.33 7.22 -17.26
CA LEU A 200 6.10 6.59 -16.77
C LEU A 200 6.19 5.05 -16.81
N PRO A 201 6.54 4.39 -17.94
CA PRO A 201 6.63 2.93 -17.95
C PRO A 201 7.65 2.39 -16.96
N ARG A 202 8.85 3.00 -16.91
CA ARG A 202 9.91 2.62 -15.98
C ARG A 202 9.46 2.81 -14.53
N GLY A 203 8.86 3.96 -14.21
CA GLY A 203 8.40 4.27 -12.86
C GLY A 203 7.29 3.33 -12.38
N ILE A 204 6.32 3.02 -13.23
CA ILE A 204 5.23 2.08 -12.93
C ILE A 204 5.79 0.69 -12.66
N LEU A 205 6.57 0.13 -13.58
CA LEU A 205 7.06 -1.25 -13.47
C LEU A 205 8.11 -1.42 -12.37
N ALA A 206 9.06 -0.50 -12.25
CA ALA A 206 10.08 -0.55 -11.19
C ALA A 206 9.44 -0.40 -9.81
N SER A 207 8.47 0.51 -9.66
CA SER A 207 7.79 0.68 -8.38
C SER A 207 6.89 -0.50 -8.03
N LEU A 208 6.22 -1.12 -9.00
CA LEU A 208 5.43 -2.33 -8.79
C LEU A 208 6.32 -3.49 -8.34
N GLY A 209 7.41 -3.74 -9.05
CA GLY A 209 8.34 -4.83 -8.73
C GLY A 209 8.96 -4.67 -7.34
N LEU A 210 9.47 -3.48 -7.02
CA LEU A 210 10.09 -3.20 -5.73
C LEU A 210 9.08 -3.32 -4.57
N ILE A 211 7.89 -2.74 -4.72
CA ILE A 211 6.85 -2.81 -3.67
C ILE A 211 6.33 -4.24 -3.51
N CYS A 212 6.14 -4.98 -4.60
CA CYS A 212 5.75 -6.39 -4.55
C CYS A 212 6.78 -7.20 -3.77
N LEU A 213 8.07 -7.06 -4.09
CA LEU A 213 9.15 -7.74 -3.39
C LEU A 213 9.12 -7.43 -1.88
N ILE A 214 9.02 -6.15 -1.52
CA ILE A 214 9.00 -5.75 -0.11
C ILE A 214 7.76 -6.30 0.61
N TYR A 215 6.58 -6.23 0.00
CA TYR A 215 5.36 -6.75 0.63
C TYR A 215 5.42 -8.26 0.82
N VAL A 216 5.96 -9.00 -0.14
CA VAL A 216 6.18 -10.44 -0.02
C VAL A 216 7.17 -10.74 1.10
N LEU A 217 8.32 -10.07 1.15
CA LEU A 217 9.34 -10.27 2.19
C LEU A 217 8.81 -9.92 3.58
N VAL A 218 8.18 -8.76 3.74
CA VAL A 218 7.60 -8.32 5.02
C VAL A 218 6.53 -9.31 5.47
N SER A 219 5.63 -9.72 4.57
CA SER A 219 4.57 -10.68 4.92
C SER A 219 5.11 -12.06 5.27
N LEU A 220 6.12 -12.53 4.53
CA LEU A 220 6.78 -13.81 4.76
C LEU A 220 7.44 -13.84 6.14
N VAL A 221 8.25 -12.82 6.43
CA VAL A 221 8.94 -12.70 7.70
C VAL A 221 7.91 -12.55 8.82
N LEU A 222 6.93 -11.66 8.68
CA LEU A 222 5.87 -11.45 9.68
C LEU A 222 5.15 -12.75 10.08
N THR A 223 4.75 -13.59 9.13
CA THR A 223 4.01 -14.83 9.41
C THR A 223 4.89 -16.02 9.81
N SER A 224 6.20 -15.97 9.54
CA SER A 224 7.13 -17.06 9.88
C SER A 224 7.91 -16.79 11.15
N SER A 225 8.10 -15.53 11.53
CA SER A 225 8.81 -15.14 12.75
C SER A 225 7.88 -15.07 13.97
N VAL A 226 6.65 -14.57 13.80
CA VAL A 226 5.64 -14.46 14.87
C VAL A 226 4.49 -15.42 14.61
N ASP A 227 3.87 -15.93 15.68
CA ASP A 227 2.59 -16.64 15.54
C ASP A 227 1.50 -15.69 15.02
N VAL A 228 0.71 -16.18 14.05
CA VAL A 228 -0.35 -15.42 13.39
C VAL A 228 -1.36 -14.87 14.40
N ASP A 229 -1.67 -15.62 15.46
CA ASP A 229 -2.67 -15.23 16.44
C ASP A 229 -2.27 -13.99 17.26
N VAL A 230 -0.98 -13.65 17.32
CA VAL A 230 -0.46 -12.48 18.06
C VAL A 230 -0.85 -11.17 17.37
N PHE A 231 -0.86 -11.13 16.04
CA PHE A 231 -1.12 -9.90 15.27
C PHE A 231 -2.41 -9.94 14.45
N LYS A 232 -3.14 -11.06 14.48
CA LYS A 232 -4.45 -11.18 13.86
C LYS A 232 -5.44 -10.20 14.48
N GLY A 233 -6.11 -9.41 13.63
CA GLY A 233 -7.00 -8.32 14.04
C GLY A 233 -6.29 -7.05 14.53
N SER A 234 -4.95 -7.07 14.66
CA SER A 234 -4.19 -5.87 15.03
C SER A 234 -4.28 -4.82 13.92
N LYS A 235 -4.46 -3.55 14.32
CA LYS A 235 -4.36 -2.41 13.41
C LYS A 235 -2.91 -1.98 13.16
N THR A 236 -1.96 -2.54 13.90
CA THR A 236 -0.53 -2.24 13.84
C THR A 236 0.32 -3.52 13.81
N PRO A 237 0.01 -4.50 12.92
CA PRO A 237 0.59 -5.85 12.93
C PRO A 237 2.12 -5.88 12.94
N ILE A 238 2.78 -4.99 12.17
CA ILE A 238 4.25 -4.91 12.12
C ILE A 238 4.82 -4.45 13.46
N SER A 239 4.16 -3.52 14.15
CA SER A 239 4.61 -3.05 15.47
C SER A 239 4.35 -4.11 16.54
N THR A 240 3.19 -4.77 16.50
CA THR A 240 2.88 -5.90 17.41
C THR A 240 3.93 -7.01 17.27
N ALA A 241 4.31 -7.35 16.04
CA ALA A 241 5.35 -8.32 15.74
C ALA A 241 6.77 -7.85 16.11
N ALA A 242 7.08 -6.57 15.90
CA ALA A 242 8.37 -6.03 16.32
C ALA A 242 8.52 -6.06 17.85
N ALA A 243 7.45 -5.78 18.60
CA ALA A 243 7.47 -5.78 20.06
C ALA A 243 7.73 -7.17 20.66
N SER A 244 7.35 -8.27 19.99
CA SER A 244 7.64 -9.62 20.47
C SER A 244 9.11 -10.01 20.34
N HIS A 245 9.86 -9.37 19.45
CA HIS A 245 11.21 -9.80 19.05
C HIS A 245 12.31 -8.79 19.44
N LEU A 246 12.02 -7.50 19.28
CA LEU A 246 12.97 -6.40 19.47
C LEU A 246 12.84 -5.73 20.85
N GLY A 247 11.91 -6.23 21.68
CA GLY A 247 11.49 -5.60 22.92
C GLY A 247 10.47 -4.47 22.68
N SER A 248 9.64 -4.18 23.69
CA SER A 248 8.71 -3.05 23.61
C SER A 248 9.49 -1.74 23.53
N ALA A 249 9.30 -0.98 22.44
CA ALA A 249 9.56 0.45 22.50
C ALA A 249 8.51 1.05 23.43
N ALA A 250 8.88 1.19 24.70
CA ALA A 250 8.15 1.98 25.69
C ALA A 250 8.20 3.47 25.32
#